data_AF-A0AA34WUA2-F1
#
_entry.id   AF-A0AA34WUA2-F1
#
_cell.length_a   1.000
_cell.length_b   1.000
_cell.length_c   1.000
_cell.angle_alpha   90.00
_cell.angle_beta   90.00
_cell.angle_gamma   90.00
#
_symmetry.space_group_name_H-M   'P 1'
#
loop_
_entity.id
_entity.type
_entity.pdbx_description
1 polymer ?
#
loop_
_entity_poly.entity_id
_entity_poly.type
_entity_poly.pdbx_seq_one_letter_code
_entity_poly.pdbx_strand_id
1 'polypeptide(L)'
;MSKQERLVHANQLIQIIARHGRRFFFDDRTNTTARLELDHRGRVWFHDHYSKARVYTHPATFGNEWHGFTHGGTMRNLVEAMRDYIRNGRQIPLFWLGFQRQSDKSNIWGYEDEAMSAVRMEGSALPIIHGKPEEVFG
;
A
#
# COMPACT_ATOMS: atom_id res chain seq x y z
N MET A 1 4.71 -13.59 -14.86
CA MET A 1 4.12 -12.30 -14.47
C MET A 1 5.11 -11.16 -14.74
N SER A 2 4.71 -10.16 -15.52
CA SER A 2 5.48 -8.97 -15.89
C SER A 2 5.45 -7.89 -14.78
N LYS A 3 6.31 -6.87 -14.89
CA LYS A 3 6.27 -5.70 -13.99
C LYS A 3 4.95 -4.93 -14.12
N GLN A 4 4.38 -4.88 -15.33
CA GLN A 4 3.14 -4.18 -15.60
C GLN A 4 1.94 -4.88 -14.93
N GLU A 5 1.88 -6.21 -14.99
CA GLU A 5 0.87 -6.99 -14.27
C GLU A 5 0.99 -6.78 -12.76
N ARG A 6 2.22 -6.79 -12.23
CA ARG A 6 2.45 -6.51 -10.80
C ARG A 6 2.07 -5.09 -10.39
N LEU A 7 2.26 -4.11 -11.28
CA LEU A 7 1.79 -2.74 -11.06
C LEU A 7 0.26 -2.69 -10.93
N VAL A 8 -0.46 -3.45 -11.75
CA VAL A 8 -1.92 -3.55 -11.65
C VAL A 8 -2.33 -4.10 -10.28
N HIS A 9 -1.71 -5.19 -9.80
CA HIS A 9 -2.02 -5.75 -8.48
C HIS A 9 -1.74 -4.75 -7.34
N ALA A 10 -0.62 -4.02 -7.42
CA ALA A 10 -0.27 -3.01 -6.41
C ALA A 10 -1.30 -1.87 -6.40
N ASN A 11 -1.74 -1.40 -7.57
CA ASN A 11 -2.78 -0.38 -7.67
C ASN A 11 -4.15 -0.89 -7.20
N GLN A 12 -4.50 -2.15 -7.44
CA GLN A 12 -5.70 -2.76 -6.87
C GLN A 12 -5.66 -2.76 -5.34
N LEU A 13 -4.51 -3.09 -4.73
CA LEU A 13 -4.34 -3.03 -3.28
C LEU A 13 -4.52 -1.60 -2.74
N ILE A 14 -3.98 -0.59 -3.43
CA ILE A 14 -4.20 0.82 -3.07
C ILE A 14 -5.70 1.16 -3.10
N GLN A 15 -6.43 0.73 -4.13
CA GLN A 15 -7.88 0.99 -4.24
C GLN A 15 -8.68 0.32 -3.11
N ILE A 16 -8.32 -0.91 -2.71
CA ILE A 16 -8.96 -1.59 -1.57
C ILE A 16 -8.76 -0.78 -0.29
N ILE A 17 -7.54 -0.32 -0.02
CA ILE A 17 -7.23 0.47 1.18
C ILE A 17 -7.95 1.83 1.16
N ALA A 18 -8.06 2.44 -0.03
CA ALA A 18 -8.67 3.74 -0.28
C ALA A 18 -10.19 3.81 -0.08
N ARG A 19 -10.90 2.68 -0.17
CA ARG A 19 -12.36 2.64 0.03
C ARG A 19 -12.80 2.23 1.42
N HIS A 20 -11.87 1.79 2.28
CA HIS A 20 -12.18 1.22 3.60
C HIS A 20 -11.62 2.05 4.75
N GLY A 21 -12.30 2.02 5.90
CA GLY A 21 -11.84 2.62 7.14
C GLY A 21 -11.53 4.10 7.00
N ARG A 22 -10.30 4.50 7.33
CA ARG A 22 -9.84 5.91 7.21
C ARG A 22 -9.50 6.32 5.78
N ARG A 23 -9.70 5.42 4.81
CA ARG A 23 -9.55 5.68 3.37
C ARG A 23 -8.17 6.21 3.02
N PHE A 24 -7.12 5.60 3.58
CA PHE A 24 -5.75 5.95 3.21
C PHE A 24 -5.59 5.91 1.68
N PHE A 25 -4.80 6.83 1.15
CA PHE A 25 -4.61 7.05 -0.29
C PHE A 25 -5.80 7.67 -1.04
N PHE A 26 -6.91 8.03 -0.38
CA PHE A 26 -8.04 8.70 -1.02
C PHE A 26 -8.29 10.10 -0.48
N ASP A 27 -8.66 11.03 -1.37
CA ASP A 27 -9.03 12.41 -1.03
C ASP A 27 -10.49 12.65 -1.43
N ASP A 28 -11.35 12.81 -0.43
CA ASP A 28 -12.77 13.12 -0.59
C ASP A 28 -13.02 14.43 -1.34
N ARG A 29 -12.15 15.43 -1.17
CA ARG A 29 -12.35 16.76 -1.75
C ARG A 29 -12.15 16.76 -3.26
N THR A 30 -11.19 15.97 -3.73
CA THR A 30 -10.83 15.91 -5.15
C THR A 30 -11.21 14.59 -5.81
N ASN A 31 -11.91 13.70 -5.09
CA ASN A 31 -12.30 12.37 -5.53
C ASN A 31 -11.13 11.62 -6.23
N THR A 32 -9.94 11.71 -5.64
CA THR A 32 -8.70 11.20 -6.23
C THR A 32 -8.09 10.12 -5.34
N THR A 33 -7.73 9.00 -5.94
CA THR A 33 -6.93 7.95 -5.28
C THR A 33 -5.47 8.05 -5.70
N ALA A 34 -4.55 7.82 -4.77
CA ALA A 34 -3.13 7.72 -5.05
C ALA A 34 -2.88 6.50 -5.96
N ARG A 35 -1.76 6.49 -6.67
CA ARG A 35 -1.41 5.37 -7.55
C ARG A 35 0.07 5.23 -7.75
N LEU A 36 0.49 4.02 -8.06
CA LEU A 36 1.82 3.72 -8.56
C LEU A 36 1.86 3.84 -10.08
N GLU A 37 3.00 4.28 -10.58
CA GLU A 37 3.35 4.35 -12.00
C GLU A 37 4.68 3.62 -12.22
N LEU A 38 4.78 2.88 -13.32
CA LEU A 38 6.04 2.32 -13.81
C LEU A 38 6.48 3.13 -15.03
N ASP A 39 7.66 3.75 -14.97
CA ASP A 39 8.19 4.50 -16.11
C ASP A 39 8.86 3.58 -17.15
N HIS A 40 9.25 4.18 -18.29
CA HIS A 40 9.93 3.48 -19.39
C HIS A 40 11.28 2.84 -18.98
N ARG A 41 11.89 3.29 -17.88
CA ARG A 41 13.15 2.75 -17.33
C ARG A 41 12.88 1.65 -16.29
N GLY A 42 11.61 1.31 -16.07
CA GLY A 42 11.18 0.35 -15.06
C GLY A 42 11.35 0.84 -13.63
N ARG A 43 11.39 2.17 -13.41
CA ARG A 43 11.35 2.78 -12.07
C ARG A 43 9.92 3.00 -11.64
N VAL A 44 9.69 2.82 -10.34
CA VAL A 44 8.38 2.94 -9.73
C VAL A 44 8.25 4.31 -9.07
N TRP A 45 7.18 5.01 -9.41
CA TRP A 45 6.83 6.32 -8.89
C TRP A 45 5.48 6.24 -8.18
N PHE A 46 5.30 7.03 -7.13
CA PHE A 46 4.04 7.16 -6.41
C PHE A 46 3.43 8.53 -6.70
N HIS A 47 2.20 8.55 -7.17
CA HIS A 47 1.41 9.77 -7.34
C HIS A 47 0.59 9.97 -6.09
N ASP A 48 0.96 10.98 -5.32
CA ASP A 48 0.26 11.32 -4.09
C ASP A 48 -1.09 11.98 -4.40
N HIS A 49 -2.15 11.44 -3.82
CA HIS A 49 -3.50 11.94 -3.99
C HIS A 49 -3.75 13.37 -3.49
N TYR A 50 -3.05 13.83 -2.45
CA TYR A 50 -3.32 15.11 -1.79
C TYR A 50 -2.39 16.19 -2.34
N SER A 51 -1.07 15.96 -2.31
CA SER A 51 -0.10 16.93 -2.82
C SER A 51 -0.01 16.96 -4.35
N LYS A 52 -0.56 15.94 -5.02
CA LYS A 52 -0.42 15.69 -6.46
C LYS A 52 1.03 15.47 -6.91
N ALA A 53 1.94 15.25 -5.97
CA ALA A 53 3.36 15.05 -6.26
C ALA A 53 3.63 13.68 -6.89
N ARG A 54 4.58 13.64 -7.83
CA ARG A 54 5.15 12.40 -8.39
C ARG A 54 6.42 12.04 -7.60
N VAL A 55 6.26 11.19 -6.60
CA VAL A 55 7.27 10.82 -5.61
C VAL A 55 8.14 9.67 -6.12
N TYR A 56 9.46 9.81 -6.07
CA TYR A 56 10.39 8.75 -6.41
C TYR A 56 10.51 7.74 -5.27
N THR A 57 10.22 6.46 -5.54
CA THR A 57 10.11 5.46 -4.46
C THR A 57 11.39 4.67 -4.20
N HIS A 58 12.44 4.82 -5.00
CA HIS A 58 13.67 4.05 -4.83
C HIS A 58 14.64 4.74 -3.85
N PRO A 59 15.53 3.97 -3.19
CA PRO A 59 16.58 4.56 -2.36
C PRO A 59 17.41 5.57 -3.16
N ALA A 60 17.62 6.75 -2.59
CA ALA A 60 18.55 7.78 -3.08
C ALA A 60 19.77 7.85 -2.15
N THR A 61 20.95 8.13 -2.72
CA THR A 61 22.25 8.13 -2.03
C THR A 61 22.37 9.25 -0.98
N PHE A 62 21.60 10.33 -1.13
CA PHE A 62 21.47 11.43 -0.18
C PHE A 62 20.00 11.81 -0.07
N GLY A 63 19.46 11.80 1.16
CA GLY A 63 18.08 12.19 1.45
C GLY A 63 17.06 11.30 0.74
N ASN A 64 16.53 10.30 1.44
CA ASN A 64 15.32 9.60 0.97
C ASN A 64 14.08 10.48 1.27
N GLU A 65 14.15 11.74 0.85
CA GLU A 65 13.14 12.76 1.04
C GLU A 65 12.06 12.50 0.00
N TRP A 66 11.05 11.74 0.42
CA TRP A 66 9.83 11.53 -0.34
C TRP A 66 9.04 12.84 -0.38
N HIS A 67 9.59 13.85 -1.06
CA HIS A 67 9.01 15.18 -1.14
C HIS A 67 7.60 15.10 -1.72
N GLY A 68 6.64 15.67 -1.00
CA GLY A 68 5.23 15.64 -1.36
C GLY A 68 4.52 14.33 -1.00
N PHE A 69 5.14 13.38 -0.32
CA PHE A 69 4.42 12.26 0.28
C PHE A 69 3.67 12.71 1.54
N THR A 70 2.36 12.47 1.59
CA THR A 70 1.51 13.09 2.63
C THR A 70 1.08 12.12 3.73
N HIS A 71 1.49 10.85 3.64
CA HIS A 71 1.14 9.83 4.64
C HIS A 71 2.26 9.59 5.65
N GLY A 72 1.94 8.89 6.75
CA GLY A 72 2.92 8.50 7.76
C GLY A 72 3.87 7.38 7.30
N GLY A 73 4.91 7.12 8.10
CA GLY A 73 5.96 6.13 7.81
C GLY A 73 5.44 4.71 7.54
N THR A 74 4.36 4.28 8.19
CA THR A 74 3.74 2.97 7.93
C THR A 74 3.25 2.84 6.49
N MET A 75 2.57 3.87 5.97
CA MET A 75 2.10 3.87 4.58
C MET A 75 3.26 3.96 3.61
N ARG A 76 4.30 4.74 3.93
CA ARG A 76 5.54 4.77 3.15
C ARG A 76 6.16 3.38 3.01
N ASN A 77 6.32 2.66 4.12
CA ASN A 77 6.89 1.30 4.11
C ASN A 77 6.04 0.33 3.27
N LEU A 78 4.70 0.47 3.30
CA LEU A 78 3.82 -0.32 2.47
C LEU A 78 4.01 -0.01 0.97
N VAL A 79 4.14 1.27 0.60
CA VAL A 79 4.43 1.67 -0.79
C VAL A 79 5.80 1.18 -1.25
N GLU A 80 6.81 1.18 -0.36
CA GLU A 80 8.12 0.59 -0.64
C GLU A 80 8.05 -0.93 -0.87
N ALA A 81 7.22 -1.64 -0.09
CA ALA A 81 6.98 -3.07 -0.28
C ALA A 81 6.25 -3.35 -1.62
N MET A 82 5.29 -2.50 -2.00
CA MET A 82 4.64 -2.57 -3.31
C MET A 82 5.63 -2.32 -4.46
N ARG A 83 6.54 -1.35 -4.32
CA ARG A 83 7.65 -1.12 -5.27
C ARG A 83 8.49 -2.39 -5.42
N ASP A 84 8.87 -3.01 -4.31
CA ASP A 84 9.69 -4.22 -4.35
C ASP A 84 8.96 -5.36 -5.06
N TYR A 85 7.69 -5.59 -4.73
CA TYR A 85 6.83 -6.51 -5.47
C TYR A 85 6.85 -6.21 -6.98
N ILE A 86 6.59 -4.98 -7.40
CA ILE A 86 6.59 -4.61 -8.82
C ILE A 86 7.94 -4.96 -9.48
N ARG A 87 9.06 -4.66 -8.81
CA ARG A 87 10.40 -4.87 -9.36
C ARG A 87 10.80 -6.33 -9.44
N ASN A 88 10.60 -7.10 -8.39
CA ASN A 88 11.22 -8.41 -8.20
C ASN A 88 10.23 -9.54 -7.85
N GLY A 89 8.94 -9.24 -7.68
CA GLY A 89 7.91 -10.22 -7.36
C GLY A 89 7.83 -10.62 -5.88
N ARG A 90 8.59 -9.96 -4.99
CA ARG A 90 8.51 -10.20 -3.54
C ARG A 90 7.13 -9.83 -3.01
N GLN A 91 6.33 -10.83 -2.68
CA GLN A 91 4.99 -10.63 -2.10
C GLN A 91 5.08 -9.99 -0.73
N ILE A 92 4.01 -9.30 -0.35
CA ILE A 92 3.83 -8.64 0.94
C ILE A 92 3.13 -9.60 1.89
N PRO A 93 3.66 -9.85 3.09
CA PRO A 93 2.96 -10.69 4.06
C PRO A 93 1.64 -10.05 4.50
N LEU A 94 0.59 -10.86 4.61
CA LEU A 94 -0.75 -10.38 4.98
C LEU A 94 -0.77 -9.57 6.29
N PHE A 95 0.07 -9.92 7.28
CA PHE A 95 0.15 -9.21 8.55
C PHE A 95 0.57 -7.73 8.42
N TRP A 96 1.14 -7.32 7.27
CA TRP A 96 1.43 -5.92 6.97
C TRP A 96 0.17 -5.09 6.74
N LEU A 97 -0.97 -5.72 6.42
CA LEU A 97 -2.27 -5.07 6.30
C LEU A 97 -2.85 -4.81 7.70
N GLY A 98 -2.40 -3.71 8.29
CA GLY A 98 -2.80 -3.25 9.61
C GLY A 98 -2.31 -4.19 10.73
N PHE A 99 -1.00 -4.19 11.00
CA PHE A 99 -0.41 -4.95 12.12
C PHE A 99 -1.25 -4.83 13.39
N GLN A 100 -1.43 -5.94 14.11
CA GLN A 100 -2.08 -5.92 15.42
C GLN A 100 -1.08 -5.51 16.51
N ARG A 101 -1.53 -4.63 17.41
CA ARG A 101 -0.81 -4.31 18.64
C ARG A 101 -0.88 -5.51 19.58
N GLN A 102 0.21 -5.74 20.32
CA GLN A 102 0.25 -6.84 21.29
C GLN A 102 -0.65 -6.57 22.50
N SER A 103 -0.82 -5.31 22.88
CA SER A 103 -1.52 -4.89 24.10
C SER A 103 -3.02 -5.15 24.07
N ASP A 104 -3.69 -4.82 22.95
CA ASP A 104 -5.15 -4.78 22.84
C ASP A 104 -5.67 -5.42 21.54
N LYS A 105 -4.79 -6.01 20.73
CA LYS A 105 -5.10 -6.61 19.41
C LYS A 105 -5.66 -5.63 18.38
N SER A 106 -5.76 -4.33 18.69
CA SER A 106 -6.17 -3.30 17.74
C SER A 106 -5.17 -3.18 16.60
N ASN A 107 -5.62 -2.75 15.42
CA ASN A 107 -4.73 -2.55 14.28
C ASN A 107 -4.03 -1.18 14.35
N ILE A 108 -2.75 -1.13 13.96
CA ILE A 108 -1.97 0.12 14.01
C ILE A 108 -2.45 1.21 13.05
N TRP A 109 -3.31 0.86 12.09
CA TRP A 109 -3.91 1.81 11.13
C TRP A 109 -5.07 2.59 11.77
N GLY A 110 -5.61 2.08 12.88
CA GLY A 110 -6.77 2.66 13.57
C GLY A 110 -8.05 2.55 12.72
N TYR A 111 -8.18 1.49 11.94
CA TYR A 111 -9.42 1.16 11.25
C TYR A 111 -10.35 0.44 12.24
N GLU A 112 -11.66 0.58 12.06
CA GLU A 112 -12.62 -0.28 12.75
C GLU A 112 -12.46 -1.74 12.29
N ASP A 113 -12.84 -2.69 13.14
CA ASP A 113 -12.61 -4.13 12.91
C ASP A 113 -13.24 -4.62 11.60
N GLU A 114 -14.46 -4.18 11.28
CA GLU A 114 -15.14 -4.53 10.03
C GLU A 114 -14.38 -4.02 8.80
N ALA A 115 -13.92 -2.76 8.83
CA ALA A 115 -13.14 -2.18 7.74
C ALA A 115 -11.78 -2.86 7.58
N MET A 116 -11.11 -3.19 8.68
CA MET A 116 -9.83 -3.91 8.65
C MET A 116 -10.00 -5.35 8.14
N SER A 117 -11.08 -6.02 8.56
CA SER A 117 -11.45 -7.34 8.06
C SER A 117 -11.68 -7.31 6.54
N ALA A 118 -12.45 -6.34 6.04
CA ALA A 118 -12.67 -6.17 4.61
C ALA A 118 -11.37 -5.95 3.83
N VAL A 119 -10.46 -5.08 4.32
CA VAL A 119 -9.15 -4.87 3.70
C VAL A 119 -8.33 -6.16 3.64
N ARG A 120 -8.29 -6.95 4.72
CA ARG A 120 -7.52 -8.19 4.78
C ARG A 120 -8.11 -9.27 3.88
N MET A 121 -9.44 -9.42 3.89
CA MET A 121 -10.14 -10.38 3.03
C MET A 121 -9.88 -10.07 1.55
N GLU A 122 -10.19 -8.86 1.10
CA GLU A 122 -10.04 -8.48 -0.30
C GLU A 122 -8.56 -8.37 -0.71
N GLY A 123 -7.71 -7.86 0.18
CA GLY A 123 -6.27 -7.78 -0.05
C GLY A 123 -5.62 -9.15 -0.19
N SER A 124 -6.01 -10.12 0.62
CA SER A 124 -5.47 -11.50 0.57
C SER A 124 -5.80 -12.23 -0.73
N ALA A 125 -6.85 -11.83 -1.44
CA ALA A 125 -7.18 -12.35 -2.76
C ALA A 125 -6.26 -11.82 -3.89
N LEU A 126 -5.48 -10.75 -3.64
CA LEU A 126 -4.58 -10.19 -4.65
C LEU A 126 -3.24 -10.93 -4.69
N PRO A 127 -2.65 -11.18 -5.88
CA PRO A 127 -1.37 -11.88 -6.01
C PRO A 127 -0.16 -11.16 -5.38
N ILE A 128 -0.31 -9.90 -4.97
CA ILE A 128 0.72 -9.14 -4.24
C ILE A 128 0.82 -9.55 -2.77
N ILE A 129 -0.23 -10.09 -2.19
CA ILE A 129 -0.27 -10.53 -0.79
C ILE A 129 0.02 -12.03 -0.70
N HIS A 130 0.69 -12.46 0.37
CA HIS A 130 0.80 -13.87 0.72
C HIS A 130 0.35 -14.14 2.16
N GLY A 131 -0.19 -15.34 2.38
CA GLY A 131 -0.83 -15.75 3.64
C GLY A 131 -2.35 -15.61 3.58
N LYS A 132 -3.05 -16.30 4.48
CA LYS A 132 -4.50 -16.28 4.55
C LYS A 132 -5.01 -15.66 5.86
N PRO A 133 -6.14 -14.93 5.85
CA PRO A 133 -6.64 -14.25 7.03
C PRO A 133 -6.83 -15.17 8.24
N GLU A 134 -7.37 -16.37 8.03
CA GLU A 134 -7.61 -17.38 9.06
C GLU A 134 -6.33 -17.93 9.70
N GLU A 135 -5.21 -17.93 8.98
CA GLU A 135 -3.91 -18.40 9.47
C GLU A 135 -3.16 -17.31 10.25
N VAL A 136 -3.43 -16.04 9.95
CA VAL A 136 -2.67 -14.89 10.45
C VAL A 136 -3.39 -14.15 11.58
N PHE A 137 -4.72 -14.15 11.57
CA PHE A 137 -5.55 -13.39 12.52
C PHE A 137 -6.66 -14.23 13.19
N GLY A 138 -6.70 -15.54 12.94
CA GLY A 138 -7.57 -16.48 13.63
C GLY A 138 -7.15 -16.79 15.06
#